data_AF-A0A936PVM1-F1
#
_entry.id   AF-A0A936PVM1-F1
#
_cell.length_a   1.000
_cell.length_b   1.000
_cell.length_c   1.000
_cell.angle_alpha   90.00
_cell.angle_beta   90.00
_cell.angle_gamma   90.00
#
_symmetry.space_group_name_H-M   'P 1'
#
loop_
_entity.id
_entity.type
_entity.pdbx_description
1 polymer ?
#
loop_
_entity_poly.entity_id
_entity_poly.type
_entity_poly.pdbx_seq_one_letter_code
_entity_poly.pdbx_strand_id
1 'polypeptide(L)'
;MRLNLKDWQPESEFLRAIDARQEAAIEARGEARGVRRALANLLARQFGPLPAEVTRRVENAKLDELNVWSDRILEAKTLAEVFQPASSANGSMA
;
A
#
# COMPACT_ATOMS: atom_id res chain seq x y z
N MET A 1 45.74 -31.48 -4.97
CA MET A 1 44.30 -31.45 -4.68
C MET A 1 43.73 -30.20 -5.32
N ARG A 2 42.88 -30.32 -6.35
CA ARG A 2 42.37 -29.19 -7.15
C ARG A 2 40.93 -28.97 -6.70
N LEU A 3 40.64 -27.88 -5.99
CA LEU A 3 39.26 -27.51 -5.67
C LEU A 3 38.54 -27.22 -6.99
N ASN A 4 37.46 -27.95 -7.27
CA ASN A 4 36.71 -27.84 -8.51
C ASN A 4 35.78 -26.64 -8.39
N LEU A 5 35.99 -25.60 -9.20
CA LEU A 5 35.21 -24.36 -9.17
C LEU A 5 33.71 -24.57 -9.54
N LYS A 6 33.36 -25.75 -10.08
CA LYS A 6 31.96 -26.17 -10.32
C LYS A 6 31.22 -26.65 -9.07
N ASP A 7 31.93 -26.95 -7.99
CA ASP A 7 31.32 -27.33 -6.70
C ASP A 7 30.99 -26.09 -5.85
N TRP A 8 31.42 -24.91 -6.30
CA TRP A 8 30.96 -23.63 -5.77
C TRP A 8 29.49 -23.47 -6.17
N GLN A 9 28.58 -23.60 -5.20
CA GLN A 9 27.17 -23.23 -5.31
C GLN A 9 26.99 -21.80 -4.77
N PRO A 10 26.98 -20.77 -5.63
CA PRO A 10 27.12 -19.40 -5.16
C PRO A 10 25.83 -18.76 -4.68
N GLU A 11 24.67 -19.33 -5.01
CA GLU A 11 23.38 -18.72 -4.69
C GLU A 11 22.75 -19.45 -3.51
N SER A 12 23.34 -19.25 -2.33
CA SER A 12 22.72 -19.67 -1.07
C SER A 12 21.25 -19.26 -1.07
N GLU A 13 20.35 -20.15 -0.62
CA GLU A 13 18.91 -19.84 -0.48
C GLU A 13 18.67 -18.52 0.27
N PHE A 14 19.61 -18.14 1.13
CA PHE A 14 19.67 -16.87 1.82
C PHE A 14 19.70 -15.65 0.86
N LEU A 15 20.56 -15.66 -0.17
CA LEU A 15 20.60 -14.58 -1.17
C LEU A 15 19.29 -14.52 -1.96
N ARG A 16 18.77 -15.68 -2.38
CA ARG A 16 17.47 -15.75 -3.09
C ARG A 16 16.31 -15.23 -2.24
N ALA A 17 16.33 -15.50 -0.93
CA ALA A 17 15.32 -15.00 0.00
C ALA A 17 15.41 -13.48 0.21
N ILE A 18 16.63 -12.92 0.21
CA ILE A 18 16.82 -11.46 0.25
C ILE A 18 16.26 -10.82 -1.01
N ASP A 19 16.61 -11.33 -2.19
CA ASP A 19 16.17 -10.78 -3.47
C ASP A 19 14.64 -10.88 -3.62
N ALA A 20 14.05 -12.03 -3.32
CA ALA A 20 12.60 -12.20 -3.34
C ALA A 20 11.89 -11.22 -2.39
N ARG A 21 12.45 -10.99 -1.19
CA ARG A 21 11.89 -10.00 -0.26
C ARG A 21 12.03 -8.58 -0.77
N GLN A 22 13.14 -8.24 -1.44
CA GLN A 22 13.34 -6.93 -2.05
C GLN A 22 12.38 -6.69 -3.20
N GLU A 23 12.21 -7.67 -4.10
CA GLU A 23 11.25 -7.63 -5.20
C GLU A 23 9.82 -7.41 -4.68
N ALA A 24 9.40 -8.22 -3.70
CA ALA A 24 8.09 -8.07 -3.06
C ALA A 24 7.92 -6.67 -2.42
N ALA A 25 8.97 -6.13 -1.79
CA ALA A 25 8.92 -4.79 -1.23
C ALA A 25 8.84 -3.69 -2.30
N ILE A 26 9.51 -3.87 -3.44
CA ILE A 26 9.45 -2.94 -4.57
C ILE A 26 8.05 -2.97 -5.20
N GLU A 27 7.50 -4.15 -5.41
CA GLU A 27 6.17 -4.36 -5.96
C GLU A 27 5.09 -3.73 -5.07
N ALA A 28 5.08 -4.06 -3.77
CA ALA A 28 4.13 -3.50 -2.81
C ALA A 28 4.21 -1.97 -2.72
N ARG A 29 5.43 -1.39 -2.81
CA ARG A 29 5.61 0.06 -2.88
C ARG A 29 5.09 0.64 -4.20
N GLY A 30 5.30 -0.06 -5.31
CA GLY A 30 4.81 0.31 -6.64
C GLY A 30 3.29 0.36 -6.68
N GLU A 31 2.65 -0.69 -6.18
CA GLU A 31 1.20 -0.79 -6.05
C GLU A 31 0.64 0.34 -5.20
N ALA A 32 1.18 0.53 -3.98
CA ALA A 32 0.73 1.62 -3.10
C ALA A 32 0.88 3.00 -3.76
N ARG A 33 1.99 3.27 -4.48
CA ARG A 33 2.14 4.53 -5.23
C ARG A 33 1.08 4.68 -6.32
N GLY A 34 0.77 3.60 -7.05
CA GLY A 34 -0.27 3.59 -8.08
C GLY A 34 -1.64 3.92 -7.51
N VAL A 35 -2.03 3.22 -6.43
CA VAL A 35 -3.32 3.43 -5.75
C VAL A 35 -3.41 4.84 -5.17
N ARG A 36 -2.36 5.36 -4.52
CA ARG A 36 -2.34 6.76 -4.03
C ARG A 36 -2.66 7.76 -5.13
N ARG A 37 -1.99 7.64 -6.28
CA ARG A 37 -2.18 8.55 -7.41
C ARG A 37 -3.59 8.44 -7.97
N ALA A 38 -4.11 7.22 -8.11
CA ALA A 38 -5.47 6.98 -8.59
C ALA A 38 -6.50 7.58 -7.62
N LEU A 39 -6.38 7.29 -6.33
CA LEU A 39 -7.29 7.79 -5.30
C LEU A 39 -7.25 9.32 -5.18
N ALA A 40 -6.07 9.94 -5.19
CA ALA A 40 -5.95 11.40 -5.17
C ALA A 40 -6.66 12.05 -6.37
N ASN A 41 -6.56 11.45 -7.56
CA ASN A 41 -7.27 11.92 -8.75
C ASN A 41 -8.80 11.76 -8.61
N LEU A 42 -9.27 10.64 -8.08
CA LEU A 42 -10.70 10.41 -7.85
C LEU A 42 -11.27 11.39 -6.83
N LEU A 43 -10.56 11.58 -5.71
CA LEU A 43 -10.93 12.54 -4.66
C LEU A 43 -11.03 13.95 -5.25
N ALA A 44 -10.04 14.36 -6.05
CA ALA A 44 -10.04 15.68 -6.66
C ALA A 44 -11.18 15.86 -7.69
N ARG A 45 -11.58 14.79 -8.38
CA ARG A 45 -12.70 14.80 -9.33
C ARG A 45 -14.06 14.89 -8.65
N GLN A 46 -14.23 14.20 -7.51
CA GLN A 46 -15.51 14.14 -6.81
C GLN A 46 -15.72 15.35 -5.89
N PHE A 47 -14.67 15.80 -5.19
CA PHE A 47 -14.75 16.84 -4.17
C PHE A 47 -14.10 18.16 -4.57
N GLY A 48 -13.46 18.23 -5.74
CA GLY A 48 -12.69 19.40 -6.17
C GLY A 48 -11.30 19.46 -5.54
N PRO A 49 -10.62 20.63 -5.58
CA PRO A 49 -9.27 20.78 -5.03
C PRO A 49 -9.16 20.29 -3.59
N LEU A 50 -8.24 19.35 -3.35
CA LEU A 50 -8.08 18.73 -2.04
C LEU A 50 -7.26 19.62 -1.09
N PRO A 51 -7.67 19.77 0.18
CA PRO A 51 -6.84 20.40 1.20
C PRO A 51 -5.49 19.68 1.35
N ALA A 52 -4.43 20.43 1.66
CA ALA A 52 -3.08 19.88 1.80
C ALA A 52 -3.00 18.72 2.82
N GLU A 53 -3.80 18.78 3.88
CA GLU A 53 -3.86 17.72 4.89
C GLU A 53 -4.43 16.40 4.34
N VAL A 54 -5.42 16.48 3.44
CA VAL A 54 -5.99 15.31 2.77
C VAL A 54 -4.97 14.67 1.84
N THR A 55 -4.26 15.50 1.06
CA THR A 55 -3.17 15.03 0.20
C THR A 55 -2.08 14.33 1.00
N ARG A 56 -1.60 14.95 2.09
CA ARG A 56 -0.61 14.33 3.00
C ARG A 56 -1.12 13.01 3.58
N ARG A 57 -2.39 12.93 3.95
CA ARG A 57 -2.98 11.71 4.50
C ARG A 57 -2.97 10.58 3.48
N VAL A 58 -3.36 10.85 2.23
CA VAL A 58 -3.32 9.86 1.14
C VAL A 58 -1.88 9.45 0.82
N GLU A 59 -0.94 10.40 0.78
CA GLU A 59 0.47 10.14 0.51
C GLU A 59 1.12 9.19 1.52
N ASN A 60 0.74 9.28 2.80
CA ASN A 60 1.30 8.49 3.89
C ASN A 60 0.53 7.21 4.21
N ALA A 61 -0.66 7.00 3.61
CA ALA A 61 -1.50 5.85 3.89
C ALA A 61 -0.91 4.54 3.38
N LYS A 62 -1.21 3.45 4.08
CA LYS A 62 -0.84 2.08 3.66
C LYS A 62 -1.78 1.58 2.58
N LEU A 63 -1.36 0.55 1.84
CA LEU A 63 -2.14 -0.04 0.75
C LEU A 63 -3.56 -0.45 1.19
N ASP A 64 -3.68 -1.10 2.36
CA ASP A 64 -4.98 -1.53 2.89
C ASP A 64 -5.94 -0.34 3.13
N GLU A 65 -5.43 0.76 3.69
CA GLU A 65 -6.23 1.98 3.91
C GLU A 65 -6.66 2.61 2.59
N LEU A 66 -5.75 2.64 1.60
CA LEU A 66 -6.02 3.17 0.28
C LEU A 66 -7.08 2.36 -0.46
N ASN A 67 -7.06 1.04 -0.32
CA ASN A 67 -8.07 0.15 -0.91
C ASN A 67 -9.45 0.41 -0.27
N VAL A 68 -9.51 0.47 1.07
CA VAL A 68 -10.76 0.80 1.78
C VAL A 68 -11.32 2.17 1.35
N TRP A 69 -10.46 3.18 1.20
CA TRP A 69 -10.91 4.50 0.74
C TRP A 69 -11.32 4.51 -0.73
N SER A 70 -10.71 3.66 -1.57
CA SER A 70 -11.05 3.52 -3.00
C SER A 70 -12.41 2.85 -3.20
N ASP A 71 -12.86 1.99 -2.29
CA ASP A 71 -14.22 1.46 -2.33
C ASP A 71 -15.22 2.52 -1.83
N ARG A 72 -14.90 3.18 -0.70
CA ARG A 72 -15.81 4.14 -0.06
C ARG A 72 -16.07 5.38 -0.89
N ILE A 73 -15.09 5.84 -1.66
CA ILE A 73 -15.23 7.04 -2.50
C ILE A 73 -16.38 6.92 -3.50
N LEU A 74 -16.75 5.69 -3.90
CA LEU A 74 -17.85 5.44 -4.84
C LEU A 74 -19.22 5.79 -4.24
N GLU A 75 -19.36 5.75 -2.92
CA GLU A 75 -20.63 5.94 -2.20
C GLU A 75 -20.64 7.19 -1.32
N ALA A 76 -19.46 7.61 -0.86
CA ALA A 76 -19.31 8.73 0.08
C ALA A 76 -19.71 10.06 -0.54
N LYS A 77 -20.46 10.85 0.22
CA LYS A 77 -20.86 12.22 -0.15
C LYS A 77 -19.89 13.28 0.37
N THR A 78 -19.02 12.90 1.30
CA THR A 78 -18.06 13.81 1.94
C THR A 78 -16.69 13.15 2.11
N LEU A 79 -15.63 13.96 2.17
CA LEU A 79 -14.29 13.48 2.51
C LEU A 79 -14.25 12.78 3.87
N ALA A 80 -15.02 13.26 4.85
CA ALA A 80 -15.07 12.65 6.17
C ALA A 80 -15.58 11.20 6.14
N GLU A 81 -16.58 10.91 5.28
CA GLU A 81 -17.10 9.55 5.08
C GLU A 81 -16.07 8.61 4.45
N VAL A 82 -15.28 9.08 3.48
CA VAL A 82 -14.20 8.28 2.88
C VAL A 82 -13.19 7.87 3.96
N PHE A 83 -12.78 8.83 4.79
CA PHE A 83 -11.68 8.69 5.74
C PHE A 83 -12.09 8.24 7.15
N GLN A 84 -13.33 7.76 7.33
CA GLN A 84 -13.72 7.20 8.62
C GLN A 84 -12.76 6.07 9.01
N PRO A 85 -12.43 5.89 10.30
CA PRO A 85 -11.73 4.68 10.70
C PRO A 85 -12.53 3.47 10.20
N ALA A 86 -11.87 2.43 9.70
CA ALA A 86 -12.51 1.13 9.57
C ALA A 86 -13.03 0.80 10.96
N SER A 87 -14.36 0.82 11.12
CA SER A 87 -15.02 0.73 12.42
C SER A 87 -14.33 -0.38 13.21
N SER A 88 -13.76 -0.02 14.37
CA SER A 88 -13.22 -0.99 15.30
C SER A 88 -14.35 -1.96 15.65
N ALA A 89 -14.35 -3.10 14.99
CA ALA A 89 -15.10 -4.26 15.44
C ALA A 89 -14.46 -4.70 16.77
N ASN A 90 -14.94 -4.13 17.88
CA ASN A 90 -15.10 -4.77 19.19
C ASN A 90 -15.46 -3.73 20.26
N GLY A 91 -16.73 -3.37 20.27
CA GLY A 91 -17.44 -2.90 21.45
C GLY A 91 -18.69 -3.77 21.64
N SER A 92 -18.51 -5.08 21.91
CA SER A 92 -19.58 -5.93 22.44
C SER A 92 -19.04 -7.25 22.96
N MET A 93 -18.86 -7.33 24.29
CA MET A 93 -19.35 -8.44 25.10
C MET A 93 -19.53 -7.88 26.51
N ALA A 94 -20.77 -7.46 26.77
CA ALA A 94 -21.34 -7.48 28.11
C ALA A 94 -21.55 -8.94 28.55
#